data_AF-A0A174B3W3-F1
#
_entry.id   AF-A0A174B3W3-F1
#
_cell.length_a   1.000
_cell.length_b   1.000
_cell.length_c   1.000
_cell.angle_alpha   90.00
_cell.angle_beta   90.00
_cell.angle_gamma   90.00
#
_symmetry.space_group_name_H-M   'P 1'
#
loop_
_entity.id
_entity.type
_entity.pdbx_description
1 polymer ?
#
loop_
_entity_poly.entity_id
_entity_poly.type
_entity_poly.pdbx_seq_one_letter_code
_entity_poly.pdbx_strand_id
1 'polypeptide(L)'
;MIKVHSSVKLDFGKIRFLQDAQVEALEQTAEALHTEVVQAQVVPRDKGTLQGPGMFVDTSKSKEGVVTVVHAEPYARRLYFHPEYHFQKKENPNARGKWFEDWLPGGKNADFCREAYKSIYRRITGI
;
A
#
# COMPACT_ATOMS: atom_id res chain seq x y z
N MET A 1 16.46 33.66 41.83
CA MET A 1 15.71 33.25 40.62
C MET A 1 16.67 32.47 39.73
N ILE A 2 16.52 31.14 39.64
CA ILE A 2 17.47 30.30 38.88
C ILE A 2 17.07 30.37 37.40
N LYS A 3 17.97 30.86 36.54
CA LYS A 3 17.83 30.79 35.07
C LYS A 3 18.50 29.52 34.58
N VAL A 4 17.72 28.63 33.97
CA VAL A 4 18.23 27.43 33.31
C VAL A 4 18.32 27.72 31.82
N HIS A 5 19.44 27.38 31.19
CA HIS A 5 19.65 27.52 29.75
C HIS A 5 19.86 26.14 29.14
N SER A 6 18.99 25.74 28.21
CA SER A 6 19.14 24.51 27.43
C SER A 6 19.51 24.85 25.99
N SER A 7 20.49 24.15 25.43
CA SER A 7 20.93 24.29 24.03
C SER A 7 20.76 22.94 23.34
N VAL A 8 19.96 22.92 22.26
CA VAL A 8 19.70 21.73 21.45
C VAL A 8 20.42 21.88 20.12
N LYS A 9 21.23 20.89 19.74
CA LYS A 9 21.84 20.80 18.41
C LYS A 9 21.07 19.79 17.57
N LEU A 10 20.50 20.27 16.47
CA LEU A 10 19.78 19.43 15.52
C LEU A 10 20.72 19.00 14.39
N ASP A 11 20.67 17.71 14.05
CA ASP A 11 21.30 17.18 12.84
C ASP A 11 20.29 17.26 11.69
N PHE A 12 20.34 18.38 10.95
CA PHE A 12 19.45 18.59 9.80
C PHE A 12 19.69 17.61 8.66
N GLY A 13 20.91 17.06 8.53
CA GLY A 13 21.22 16.02 7.54
C GLY A 13 20.48 14.72 7.87
N LYS A 14 20.56 14.28 9.13
CA LYS A 14 19.82 13.11 9.61
C LYS A 14 18.31 13.32 9.54
N ILE A 15 17.80 14.51 9.89
CA ILE A 15 16.37 14.82 9.79
C ILE A 15 15.89 14.67 8.34
N ARG A 16 16.62 15.25 7.38
CA ARG A 16 16.26 15.14 5.96
C ARG A 16 16.29 13.69 5.47
N PHE A 17 17.33 12.94 5.83
CA PHE A 17 17.40 11.51 5.52
C PHE A 17 16.18 10.75 6.08
N LEU A 18 15.78 11.01 7.32
CA LEU A 18 14.63 10.37 7.95
C LEU A 18 13.31 10.74 7.25
N GLN A 19 13.19 11.97 6.74
CA GLN A 19 12.04 12.42 5.95
C GLN A 19 12.00 11.72 4.58
N ASP A 20 13.12 11.66 3.86
CA ASP A 20 13.21 10.98 2.57
C ASP A 20 12.91 9.47 2.72
N ALA A 21 13.42 8.85 3.79
CA ALA A 21 13.15 7.46 4.12
C ALA A 21 11.66 7.18 4.43
N GLN A 22 10.90 8.18 4.92
CA GLN A 22 9.46 8.01 5.14
C GLN A 22 8.71 7.87 3.82
N VAL A 23 9.10 8.65 2.80
CA VAL A 23 8.53 8.59 1.45
C VAL A 23 8.88 7.27 0.79
N GLU A 24 10.15 6.87 0.83
CA GLU A 24 10.60 5.60 0.27
C GLU A 24 9.90 4.39 0.93
N ALA A 25 9.76 4.41 2.27
CA ALA A 25 9.04 3.36 2.99
C ALA A 25 7.56 3.28 2.58
N LEU A 26 6.93 4.43 2.31
CA LEU A 26 5.54 4.49 1.85
C LEU A 26 5.39 3.87 0.46
N GLU A 27 6.26 4.22 -0.48
CA GLU A 27 6.27 3.67 -1.85
C GLU A 27 6.47 2.14 -1.84
N GLN A 28 7.48 1.65 -1.10
CA GLN A 28 7.73 0.22 -0.97
C GLN A 28 6.57 -0.51 -0.27
N THR A 29 5.85 0.14 0.65
CA THR A 29 4.67 -0.45 1.30
C THR A 29 3.52 -0.66 0.31
N ALA A 30 3.31 0.28 -0.62
CA ALA A 30 2.30 0.11 -1.66
C ALA A 30 2.65 -1.01 -2.64
N GLU A 31 3.93 -1.14 -3.01
CA GLU A 31 4.40 -2.27 -3.84
C GLU A 31 4.27 -3.62 -3.13
N ALA A 32 4.55 -3.65 -1.82
CA ALA A 32 4.32 -4.83 -1.00
C ALA A 32 2.83 -5.21 -0.97
N LEU A 33 1.93 -4.23 -0.81
CA LEU A 33 0.49 -4.46 -0.84
C LEU A 33 0.02 -4.95 -2.21
N HIS A 34 0.51 -4.34 -3.30
CA HIS A 34 0.22 -4.79 -4.66
C HIS A 34 0.59 -6.27 -4.85
N THR A 35 1.80 -6.63 -4.46
CA THR A 35 2.30 -8.02 -4.54
C THR A 35 1.45 -8.98 -3.70
N GLU A 36 1.16 -8.60 -2.46
CA GLU A 36 0.34 -9.39 -1.53
C GLU A 36 -1.07 -9.64 -2.09
N VAL A 37 -1.72 -8.62 -2.66
CA VAL A 37 -3.07 -8.76 -3.25
C VAL A 37 -3.05 -9.65 -4.49
N VAL A 38 -1.99 -9.58 -5.30
CA VAL A 38 -1.77 -10.48 -6.43
C VAL A 38 -1.62 -11.93 -5.94
N GLN A 39 -0.80 -12.15 -4.91
CA GLN A 39 -0.54 -13.47 -4.32
C GLN A 39 -1.76 -14.06 -3.61
N ALA A 40 -2.61 -13.23 -3.02
CA ALA A 40 -3.87 -13.67 -2.44
C ALA A 40 -4.88 -14.18 -3.48
N GLN A 41 -4.65 -13.92 -4.77
CA GLN A 41 -5.48 -14.38 -5.90
C GLN A 41 -6.95 -13.98 -5.75
N VAL A 42 -7.21 -12.77 -5.25
CA VAL A 42 -8.56 -12.26 -4.95
C VAL A 42 -9.16 -11.40 -6.07
N VAL A 43 -8.32 -10.89 -6.97
CA VAL A 43 -8.74 -10.03 -8.09
C VAL A 43 -9.32 -10.90 -9.22
N PRO A 44 -10.53 -10.62 -9.75
CA PRO A 44 -11.08 -11.37 -10.87
C PRO A 44 -10.18 -11.36 -12.12
N ARG A 45 -10.01 -12.53 -12.76
CA ARG A 45 -9.18 -12.69 -13.96
C ARG A 45 -9.77 -13.72 -14.92
N ASP A 46 -9.82 -13.35 -16.19
CA ASP A 46 -10.21 -14.24 -17.30
C ASP A 46 -9.49 -13.82 -18.60
N LYS A 47 -10.07 -12.90 -19.37
CA LYS A 47 -9.48 -12.36 -20.62
C LYS A 47 -8.97 -10.91 -20.52
N GLY A 48 -9.42 -10.17 -19.51
CA GLY A 48 -9.08 -8.76 -19.32
C GLY A 48 -7.79 -8.55 -18.52
N THR A 49 -7.37 -7.29 -18.44
CA THR A 49 -6.12 -6.81 -17.82
C THR A 49 -6.31 -6.20 -16.44
N LEU A 50 -7.43 -6.49 -15.75
CA LEU A 50 -7.74 -5.98 -14.40
C LEU A 50 -6.61 -6.20 -13.39
N GLN A 51 -5.85 -7.28 -13.57
CA GLN A 51 -4.59 -7.58 -12.91
C GLN A 51 -3.47 -7.58 -13.96
N GLY A 52 -2.25 -7.21 -13.58
CA GLY A 52 -1.14 -7.02 -14.52
C GLY A 52 -1.10 -5.55 -14.97
N PRO A 53 -1.16 -5.24 -16.28
CA PRO A 53 -1.06 -3.86 -16.76
C PRO A 53 -2.13 -2.91 -16.20
N GLY A 54 -3.32 -3.43 -15.90
CA GLY A 54 -4.43 -2.65 -15.35
C GLY A 54 -4.42 -2.52 -13.84
N MET A 55 -3.39 -3.02 -13.12
CA MET A 55 -3.21 -2.84 -11.67
C MET A 55 -1.76 -2.46 -11.34
N PHE A 56 -1.53 -1.23 -10.87
CA PHE A 56 -0.18 -0.71 -10.58
C PHE A 56 -0.19 0.27 -9.40
N VAL A 57 0.99 0.55 -8.85
CA VAL A 57 1.18 1.57 -7.82
C VAL A 57 1.45 2.92 -8.48
N ASP A 58 0.70 3.94 -8.08
CA ASP A 58 0.93 5.34 -8.40
C ASP A 58 1.59 6.05 -7.20
N THR A 59 2.83 6.48 -7.41
CA THR A 59 3.66 7.20 -6.42
C THR A 59 3.75 8.69 -6.72
N SER A 60 2.99 9.22 -7.68
CA SER A 60 3.06 10.65 -8.07
C SER A 60 2.83 11.63 -6.92
N LYS A 61 2.12 11.20 -5.87
CA LYS A 61 1.83 11.98 -4.65
C LYS A 61 2.57 11.50 -3.41
N SER A 62 3.60 10.66 -3.55
CA SER A 62 4.30 10.07 -2.40
C SER A 62 4.92 11.12 -1.48
N LYS A 63 5.39 12.23 -2.05
CA LYS A 63 5.92 13.40 -1.31
C LYS A 63 4.87 14.12 -0.46
N GLU A 64 3.58 13.96 -0.77
CA GLU A 64 2.46 14.46 0.03
C GLU A 64 1.99 13.42 1.06
N GLY A 65 2.66 12.27 1.15
CA GLY A 65 2.30 11.16 2.02
C GLY A 65 1.18 10.27 1.45
N VAL A 66 0.94 10.31 0.14
CA VAL A 66 -0.11 9.53 -0.52
C VAL A 66 0.45 8.65 -1.63
N VAL A 67 0.13 7.37 -1.58
CA VAL A 67 0.39 6.39 -2.65
C VAL A 67 -0.91 5.65 -2.94
N THR A 68 -1.13 5.25 -4.19
CA THR A 68 -2.40 4.65 -4.62
C THR A 68 -2.15 3.36 -5.38
N VAL A 69 -2.85 2.28 -5.03
CA VAL A 69 -2.93 1.10 -5.90
C VAL A 69 -4.09 1.30 -6.86
N VAL A 70 -3.78 1.51 -8.14
CA VAL A 70 -4.73 1.92 -9.18
C VAL A 70 -5.22 0.71 -9.95
N HIS A 71 -6.52 0.65 -10.23
CA HIS A 71 -7.06 -0.17 -11.31
C HIS A 71 -7.49 0.72 -12.48
N ALA A 72 -6.81 0.64 -13.62
CA ALA A 72 -7.04 1.55 -14.76
C ALA A 72 -8.22 1.14 -15.66
N GLU A 73 -8.66 -0.11 -15.54
CA GLU A 73 -9.72 -0.66 -16.37
C GLU A 73 -11.10 -0.04 -16.03
N PRO A 74 -11.86 0.51 -17.01
CA PRO A 74 -13.14 1.17 -16.73
C PRO A 74 -14.17 0.28 -16.02
N TYR A 75 -14.10 -1.03 -16.25
CA TYR A 75 -15.00 -2.00 -15.63
C TYR A 75 -14.59 -2.40 -14.20
N ALA A 76 -13.42 -1.98 -13.70
CA ALA A 76 -12.93 -2.32 -12.36
C ALA A 76 -13.94 -1.93 -11.27
N ARG A 77 -14.47 -0.71 -11.32
CA ARG A 77 -15.47 -0.22 -10.35
C ARG A 77 -16.73 -1.10 -10.33
N ARG A 78 -17.23 -1.48 -11.51
CA ARG A 78 -18.41 -2.36 -11.62
C ARG A 78 -18.13 -3.74 -11.04
N LEU A 79 -16.95 -4.31 -11.23
CA LEU A 79 -16.63 -5.62 -10.65
C LEU A 79 -16.38 -5.52 -9.13
N TYR A 80 -15.74 -4.45 -8.68
CA TYR A 80 -15.38 -4.26 -7.27
C TYR A 80 -16.60 -4.13 -6.37
N PHE A 81 -17.57 -3.30 -6.74
CA PHE A 81 -18.72 -3.00 -5.88
C PHE A 81 -19.90 -3.98 -6.01
N HIS A 82 -19.77 -5.04 -6.82
CA HIS A 82 -20.79 -6.07 -7.02
C HIS A 82 -20.31 -7.46 -6.56
N PRO A 83 -20.17 -7.68 -5.24
CA PRO A 83 -19.72 -8.97 -4.69
C PRO A 83 -20.70 -10.13 -4.94
N GLU A 84 -21.95 -9.84 -5.31
CA GLU A 84 -22.98 -10.83 -5.65
C GLU A 84 -22.71 -11.55 -6.98
N TYR A 85 -21.79 -11.06 -7.81
CA TYR A 85 -21.46 -11.70 -9.08
C TYR A 85 -20.74 -13.04 -8.89
N HIS A 86 -21.02 -13.97 -9.80
CA HIS A 86 -20.32 -15.26 -9.88
C HIS A 86 -19.02 -15.11 -10.67
N PHE A 87 -17.93 -14.79 -9.97
CA PHE A 87 -16.61 -14.65 -10.57
C PHE A 87 -16.01 -16.00 -10.98
N GLN A 88 -15.37 -16.06 -12.16
CA GLN A 88 -14.56 -17.20 -12.60
C GLN A 88 -13.35 -17.37 -11.66
N LYS A 89 -13.09 -18.62 -11.23
CA LYS A 89 -12.05 -18.97 -10.25
C LYS A 89 -10.90 -19.82 -10.79
N LYS A 90 -10.83 -19.98 -12.11
CA LYS A 90 -9.80 -20.82 -12.76
C LYS A 90 -8.39 -20.28 -12.54
N GLU A 91 -8.17 -19.00 -12.84
CA GLU A 91 -6.85 -18.36 -12.72
C GLU A 91 -6.59 -17.89 -11.29
N ASN A 92 -7.61 -17.30 -10.67
CA ASN A 92 -7.56 -16.76 -9.31
C ASN A 92 -8.64 -17.45 -8.45
N PRO A 93 -8.28 -18.47 -7.65
CA PRO A 93 -9.24 -19.28 -6.89
C PRO A 93 -10.06 -18.49 -5.88
N ASN A 94 -9.52 -17.38 -5.37
CA ASN A 94 -10.16 -16.53 -4.37
C ASN A 94 -10.87 -15.32 -4.99
N ALA A 95 -11.05 -15.29 -6.31
CA ALA A 95 -11.68 -14.18 -7.03
C ALA A 95 -13.06 -13.82 -6.45
N ARG A 96 -13.23 -12.53 -6.14
CA ARG A 96 -14.45 -11.97 -5.54
C ARG A 96 -14.56 -10.47 -5.83
N GLY A 97 -15.74 -9.89 -5.61
CA GLY A 97 -15.88 -8.44 -5.48
C GLY A 97 -15.25 -7.95 -4.17
N LYS A 98 -15.12 -6.63 -4.01
CA LYS A 98 -14.47 -5.99 -2.86
C LYS A 98 -13.12 -6.64 -2.52
N TRP A 99 -12.30 -6.92 -3.53
CA TRP A 99 -11.08 -7.72 -3.36
C TRP A 99 -10.03 -7.09 -2.44
N PHE A 100 -10.17 -5.84 -2.00
CA PHE A 100 -9.31 -5.22 -0.97
C PHE A 100 -9.85 -5.34 0.46
N GLU A 101 -11.04 -5.92 0.67
CA GLU A 101 -11.70 -5.99 1.99
C GLU A 101 -10.81 -6.58 3.09
N ASP A 102 -9.94 -7.55 2.77
CA ASP A 102 -9.02 -8.14 3.73
C ASP A 102 -8.02 -7.12 4.31
N TRP A 103 -7.64 -6.09 3.56
CA TRP A 103 -6.65 -5.08 3.95
C TRP A 103 -7.29 -3.75 4.40
N LEU A 104 -8.62 -3.64 4.32
CA LEU A 104 -9.37 -2.49 4.84
C LEU A 104 -9.62 -2.62 6.35
N PRO A 105 -10.00 -1.54 7.06
CA PRO A 105 -10.32 -1.61 8.49
C PRO A 105 -11.37 -2.70 8.80
N GLY A 106 -11.05 -3.59 9.73
CA GLY A 106 -11.89 -4.75 10.09
C GLY A 106 -11.61 -6.02 9.27
N GLY A 107 -10.80 -5.93 8.22
CA GLY A 107 -10.31 -7.08 7.46
C GLY A 107 -9.22 -7.86 8.20
N LYS A 108 -9.03 -9.13 7.82
CA LYS A 108 -8.04 -10.04 8.47
C LYS A 108 -6.58 -9.60 8.32
N ASN A 109 -6.28 -8.77 7.32
CA ASN A 109 -4.97 -8.22 6.99
C ASN A 109 -4.92 -6.69 7.20
N ALA A 110 -5.83 -6.12 8.01
CA ALA A 110 -5.93 -4.66 8.21
C ALA A 110 -4.63 -4.00 8.72
N ASP A 111 -3.79 -4.74 9.46
CA ASP A 111 -2.53 -4.24 9.98
C ASP A 111 -1.35 -4.39 9.00
N PHE A 112 -1.55 -5.04 7.85
CA PHE A 112 -0.48 -5.35 6.88
C PHE A 112 0.33 -4.12 6.49
N CYS A 113 -0.33 -3.05 6.02
CA CYS A 113 0.38 -1.85 5.56
C CYS A 113 1.15 -1.17 6.70
N ARG A 114 0.61 -1.18 7.92
CA ARG A 114 1.28 -0.59 9.09
C ARG A 114 2.55 -1.36 9.44
N GLU A 115 2.47 -2.68 9.51
CA GLU A 115 3.62 -3.52 9.86
C GLU A 115 4.66 -3.56 8.73
N ALA A 116 4.23 -3.59 7.47
CA ALA A 116 5.11 -3.47 6.31
C ALA A 116 5.87 -2.14 6.35
N TYR A 117 5.17 -1.01 6.52
CA TYR A 117 5.79 0.31 6.61
C TYR A 117 6.81 0.37 7.74
N LYS A 118 6.44 -0.07 8.94
CA LYS A 118 7.32 -0.10 10.11
C LYS A 118 8.57 -0.93 9.86
N SER A 119 8.42 -2.13 9.30
CA SER A 119 9.56 -3.00 8.98
C SER A 119 10.48 -2.38 7.94
N ILE A 120 9.91 -1.83 6.86
CA ILE A 120 10.66 -1.19 5.77
C ILE A 120 11.38 0.07 6.28
N TYR A 121 10.70 0.93 7.03
CA TYR A 121 11.29 2.15 7.56
C TYR A 121 12.47 1.87 8.48
N ARG A 122 12.34 0.87 9.37
CA ARG A 122 13.45 0.40 10.21
C ARG A 122 14.62 -0.10 9.37
N ARG A 123 14.35 -0.89 8.32
CA ARG A 123 15.38 -1.39 7.40
C ARG A 123 16.12 -0.27 6.68
N ILE A 124 15.41 0.76 6.19
CA ILE A 124 16.02 1.90 5.48
C ILE A 124 16.85 2.74 6.45
N THR A 125 16.31 3.02 7.65
CA THR A 125 16.90 4.00 8.58
C THR A 125 17.94 3.41 9.54
N GLY A 126 17.91 2.09 9.76
CA GLY A 126 18.73 1.39 10.74
C GLY A 126 18.31 1.63 12.19
N ILE A 127 17.09 2.12 12.42
CA ILE A 127 16.51 2.45 13.74
C ILE A 127 15.49 1.38 14.15
#